data_AF-A0A820X5J8-F1
#
_entry.id   AF-A0A820X5J8-F1
#
_cell.length_a   1.000
_cell.length_b   1.000
_cell.length_c   1.000
_cell.angle_alpha   90.00
_cell.angle_beta   90.00
_cell.angle_gamma   90.00
#
_symmetry.space_group_name_H-M   'P 1'
#
loop_
_entity.id
_entity.type
_entity.pdbx_description
1 polymer ?
#
loop_
_entity_poly.entity_id
_entity_poly.type
_entity_poly.pdbx_seq_one_letter_code
_entity_poly.pdbx_strand_id
1 'polypeptide(L)'
;MKSHSCVAFEMKSNTSTTKSTTISTSTQPTIDKIVLIRKTLTTGQSNVIKDLIVRWVCGDIRPLSIIDDSGLRVLIQECVKFGSLHGNIDVNDLLRSRTTISNHIQSFAETCRERMKQLLKEPYTNGCLTISPDLWSDKYK
;
A
#
# COMPACT_ATOMS: atom_id res chain seq x y z
N MET A 1 16.13 -23.69 28.31
CA MET A 1 15.52 -22.38 27.97
C MET A 1 15.90 -21.41 29.07
N LYS A 2 16.74 -20.41 28.77
CA LYS A 2 17.16 -19.39 29.74
C LYS A 2 16.61 -18.05 29.27
N SER A 3 15.67 -17.52 30.03
CA SER A 3 15.03 -16.21 29.86
C SER A 3 15.99 -15.11 30.30
N HIS A 4 16.29 -14.15 29.41
CA HIS A 4 17.06 -12.96 29.76
C HIS A 4 16.11 -11.83 30.22
N SER A 5 16.52 -11.16 31.30
CA SER A 5 15.78 -10.10 31.98
C SER A 5 15.78 -8.79 31.19
N CYS A 6 14.59 -8.22 31.03
CA CYS A 6 14.35 -6.85 30.60
C CYS A 6 15.04 -5.85 31.55
N VAL A 7 15.87 -4.96 30.99
CA VAL A 7 16.46 -3.83 31.74
C VAL A 7 15.50 -2.65 31.62
N ALA A 8 14.86 -2.32 32.74
CA ALA A 8 14.20 -1.04 32.95
C ALA A 8 15.26 0.04 33.10
N PHE A 9 15.15 1.15 32.35
CA PHE A 9 16.00 2.31 32.55
C PHE A 9 15.14 3.47 33.06
N GLU A 10 15.34 3.79 34.34
CA GLU A 10 14.75 4.93 35.04
C GLU A 10 15.25 6.26 34.47
N MET A 11 14.33 7.21 34.27
CA MET A 11 14.65 8.60 33.97
C MET A 11 15.27 9.28 35.21
N LYS A 12 16.52 9.70 35.12
CA LYS A 12 17.13 10.63 36.08
C LYS A 12 16.95 12.08 35.59
N SER A 13 16.20 12.84 36.36
CA SER A 13 16.04 14.29 36.28
C SER A 13 17.32 15.00 36.77
N ASN A 14 18.07 15.62 35.85
CA ASN A 14 19.16 16.53 36.21
C ASN A 14 18.73 17.98 35.94
N THR A 15 18.49 18.70 37.02
CA THR A 15 18.33 20.15 37.06
C THR A 15 19.71 20.80 36.99
N SER A 16 19.97 21.58 35.94
CA SER A 16 21.15 22.45 35.85
C SER A 16 20.72 23.87 35.54
N THR A 17 20.89 24.75 36.53
CA THR A 17 20.64 26.18 36.44
C THR A 17 21.91 26.88 35.97
N THR A 18 21.88 27.57 34.83
CA THR A 18 22.90 28.56 34.47
C THR A 18 22.25 29.82 33.90
N LYS A 19 22.69 30.96 34.42
CA LYS A 19 22.13 32.30 34.18
C LYS A 19 22.60 32.88 32.83
N SER A 20 21.72 33.73 32.31
CA SER A 20 21.69 34.50 31.06
C SER A 20 23.00 35.12 30.56
N THR A 21 23.20 35.07 29.23
CA THR A 21 23.81 36.13 28.43
C THR A 21 23.02 36.29 27.14
N THR A 22 22.48 37.50 26.93
CA THR A 22 21.78 37.98 25.74
C THR A 22 22.68 37.99 24.49
N ILE A 23 22.28 37.28 23.43
CA ILE A 23 22.75 37.50 22.06
C ILE A 23 21.54 37.45 21.12
N SER A 24 21.50 38.45 20.26
CA SER A 24 20.48 38.79 19.27
C SER A 24 20.16 37.70 18.23
N THR A 25 18.88 37.64 17.89
CA THR A 25 18.30 37.15 16.62
C THR A 25 18.80 35.80 16.10
N SER A 26 18.10 34.74 16.51
CA SER A 26 17.81 33.63 15.61
C SER A 26 16.31 33.37 15.63
N THR A 27 15.60 33.83 14.61
CA THR A 27 14.26 33.32 14.28
C THR A 27 14.44 31.84 14.02
N GLN A 28 14.16 31.01 15.01
CA GLN A 28 14.10 29.57 14.83
C GLN A 28 12.97 29.33 13.81
N PRO A 29 13.24 28.80 12.60
CA PRO A 29 12.16 28.46 11.69
C PRO A 29 11.37 27.35 12.37
N THR A 30 10.21 27.72 12.89
CA THR A 30 9.25 26.76 13.42
C THR A 30 8.83 25.96 12.20
N ILE A 31 9.15 24.67 12.16
CA ILE A 31 8.58 23.78 11.15
C ILE A 31 7.10 23.78 11.49
N ASP A 32 6.33 24.56 10.72
CA ASP A 32 4.88 24.49 10.76
C ASP A 32 4.53 23.02 10.61
N LYS A 33 3.86 22.46 11.63
CA LYS A 33 3.27 21.14 11.52
C LYS A 33 2.36 21.21 10.31
N ILE A 34 2.78 20.63 9.18
CA ILE A 34 1.94 20.47 8.00
C ILE A 34 0.83 19.53 8.45
N VAL A 35 -0.26 20.10 8.96
CA VAL A 35 -1.49 19.38 9.19
C VAL A 35 -1.97 18.99 7.80
N LEU A 36 -1.86 17.71 7.49
CA LEU A 36 -2.39 17.16 6.25
C LEU A 36 -3.92 17.27 6.33
N ILE A 37 -4.48 18.40 5.89
CA ILE A 37 -5.92 18.62 5.83
C ILE A 37 -6.46 17.65 4.77
N ARG A 38 -7.00 16.51 5.22
CA ARG A 38 -7.75 15.61 4.34
C ARG A 38 -9.01 16.34 3.90
N LYS A 39 -9.01 16.82 2.66
CA LYS A 39 -10.21 17.40 2.05
C LYS A 39 -11.25 16.30 1.87
N THR A 40 -12.42 16.49 2.45
CA THR A 40 -13.59 15.66 2.19
C THR A 40 -14.22 16.06 0.86
N LEU A 41 -14.81 15.09 0.17
CA LEU A 41 -15.56 15.35 -1.07
C LEU A 41 -16.82 16.15 -0.75
N THR A 42 -17.15 17.13 -1.58
CA THR A 42 -18.45 17.79 -1.53
C THR A 42 -19.56 16.83 -1.96
N THR A 43 -20.81 17.12 -1.59
CA THR A 43 -21.98 16.29 -1.98
C THR A 43 -22.10 16.14 -3.50
N GLY A 44 -21.88 17.22 -4.25
CA GLY A 44 -21.92 17.19 -5.72
C GLY A 44 -20.86 16.27 -6.31
N GLN A 45 -19.61 16.36 -5.84
CA GLN A 45 -18.52 15.48 -6.28
C GLN A 45 -18.78 14.02 -5.88
N SER A 46 -19.35 13.78 -4.70
CA SER A 46 -19.72 12.43 -4.26
C SER A 46 -20.73 11.78 -5.22
N ASN A 47 -21.73 12.54 -5.67
CA ASN A 47 -22.72 12.02 -6.63
C ASN A 47 -22.10 11.71 -7.99
N VAL A 48 -21.20 12.56 -8.50
CA VAL A 48 -20.48 12.29 -9.76
C VAL A 48 -19.69 10.99 -9.67
N ILE A 49 -18.98 10.75 -8.56
CA ILE A 49 -18.23 9.50 -8.36
C ILE A 49 -19.17 8.30 -8.30
N LYS A 50 -20.31 8.39 -7.60
CA LYS A 50 -21.30 7.31 -7.55
C LYS A 50 -21.80 6.95 -8.95
N ASP A 51 -22.17 7.94 -9.76
CA ASP A 51 -22.68 7.70 -11.12
C ASP A 51 -21.61 7.06 -12.02
N LEU A 52 -20.35 7.47 -11.89
CA LEU A 52 -19.23 6.86 -12.61
C LEU A 52 -19.01 5.40 -12.20
N ILE A 53 -19.08 5.10 -10.89
CA ILE A 53 -18.97 3.72 -10.39
C ILE A 53 -20.11 2.86 -10.90
N VAL A 54 -21.36 3.36 -10.86
CA VAL A 54 -22.52 2.63 -11.39
C VAL A 54 -22.34 2.33 -12.87
N ARG A 55 -21.92 3.33 -13.67
CA ARG A 55 -21.67 3.14 -15.10
C ARG A 55 -20.57 2.11 -15.36
N TRP A 56 -19.50 2.15 -14.58
CA TRP A 56 -18.39 1.21 -14.70
C TRP A 56 -18.81 -0.22 -14.37
N VAL A 57 -19.51 -0.41 -13.24
CA VAL A 57 -19.94 -1.74 -12.78
C VAL A 57 -20.98 -2.34 -13.73
N CYS A 58 -22.02 -1.57 -14.08
CA CYS A 58 -23.09 -2.06 -14.97
C CYS A 58 -22.62 -2.20 -16.42
N GLY A 59 -21.79 -1.27 -16.91
CA GLY A 59 -21.29 -1.27 -18.29
C GLY A 59 -20.36 -2.45 -18.58
N ASP A 60 -19.49 -2.81 -17.62
CA ASP A 60 -18.52 -3.90 -17.78
C ASP A 60 -18.97 -5.23 -17.13
N ILE A 61 -20.21 -5.32 -16.62
CA ILE A 61 -20.76 -6.49 -15.92
C ILE A 61 -19.83 -6.97 -14.79
N ARG A 62 -19.40 -6.04 -13.94
CA ARG A 62 -18.50 -6.34 -12.82
C ARG A 62 -19.30 -6.75 -11.58
N PRO A 63 -18.78 -7.64 -10.73
CA PRO A 63 -19.40 -7.94 -9.46
C PRO A 63 -19.30 -6.70 -8.54
N LEU A 64 -20.35 -6.44 -7.75
CA LEU A 64 -20.37 -5.29 -6.82
C LEU A 64 -19.26 -5.37 -5.77
N SER A 65 -18.79 -6.57 -5.43
CA SER A 65 -17.68 -6.79 -4.50
C SER A 65 -16.38 -6.13 -4.94
N ILE A 66 -16.21 -5.79 -6.23
CA ILE A 66 -15.01 -5.11 -6.73
C ILE A 66 -14.83 -3.71 -6.10
N ILE A 67 -15.91 -3.06 -5.66
CA ILE A 67 -15.86 -1.73 -5.04
C ILE A 67 -15.15 -1.79 -3.68
N ASP A 68 -15.26 -2.94 -3.01
CA ASP A 68 -14.63 -3.19 -1.71
C ASP A 68 -13.25 -3.84 -1.83
N ASP A 69 -12.79 -4.11 -3.05
CA ASP A 69 -11.47 -4.69 -3.30
C ASP A 69 -10.34 -3.80 -2.77
N SER A 70 -9.49 -4.39 -1.94
CA SER A 70 -8.38 -3.66 -1.31
C SER A 70 -7.31 -3.27 -2.34
N GLY A 71 -7.07 -4.11 -3.35
CA GLY A 71 -6.14 -3.84 -4.44
C GLY A 71 -6.56 -2.63 -5.27
N LEU A 72 -7.85 -2.55 -5.61
CA LEU A 72 -8.42 -1.41 -6.31
C LEU A 72 -8.26 -0.10 -5.51
N ARG A 73 -8.53 -0.13 -4.20
CA ARG A 73 -8.37 1.04 -3.33
C ARG A 73 -6.93 1.54 -3.29
N VAL A 74 -5.95 0.63 -3.19
CA VAL A 74 -4.52 0.97 -3.24
C VAL A 74 -4.15 1.58 -4.59
N LEU A 75 -4.61 0.99 -5.69
CA LEU A 75 -4.36 1.50 -7.04
C LEU A 75 -4.91 2.92 -7.23
N ILE A 76 -6.19 3.14 -6.92
CA ILE A 76 -6.83 4.46 -7.06
C ILE A 76 -6.11 5.51 -6.20
N GLN A 77 -5.71 5.14 -4.97
CA GLN A 77 -4.98 6.06 -4.08
C GLN A 77 -3.63 6.48 -4.67
N GLU A 78 -2.89 5.56 -5.30
CA GLU A 78 -1.66 5.91 -6.01
C GLU A 78 -1.97 6.77 -7.26
N CYS A 79 -3.05 6.51 -8.01
CA CYS A 79 -3.46 7.38 -9.12
C CYS A 79 -3.75 8.82 -8.66
N VAL A 80 -4.47 8.98 -7.54
CA VAL A 80 -4.73 10.31 -6.94
C VAL A 80 -3.44 11.01 -6.55
N LYS A 81 -2.49 10.27 -5.98
CA LYS A 81 -1.17 10.79 -5.61
C LYS A 81 -0.34 11.17 -6.84
N PHE A 82 -0.36 10.36 -7.90
CA PHE A 82 0.28 10.67 -9.18
C PHE A 82 -0.27 11.98 -9.76
N GLY A 83 -1.60 12.13 -9.81
CA GLY A 83 -2.23 13.37 -10.28
C GLY A 83 -1.94 14.58 -9.39
N SER A 84 -1.80 14.38 -8.07
CA SER A 84 -1.37 15.45 -7.16
C SER A 84 0.08 15.90 -7.38
N LEU A 85 0.96 15.00 -7.84
CA LEU A 85 2.38 15.28 -8.03
C LEU A 85 2.69 15.82 -9.43
N HIS A 86 2.02 15.30 -10.46
CA HIS A 86 2.35 15.58 -11.87
C HIS A 86 1.26 16.38 -12.60
N GLY A 87 0.12 16.63 -11.95
CA GLY A 87 -1.00 17.37 -12.53
C GLY A 87 -1.83 16.50 -13.47
N ASN A 88 -2.15 17.03 -14.65
CA ASN A 88 -3.00 16.35 -15.62
C ASN A 88 -2.18 15.30 -16.40
N ILE A 89 -2.55 14.02 -16.25
CA ILE A 89 -1.89 12.87 -16.87
C ILE A 89 -2.91 12.19 -17.79
N ASP A 90 -2.49 11.79 -18.99
CA ASP A 90 -3.34 10.97 -19.85
C ASP A 90 -3.59 9.60 -19.21
N VAL A 91 -4.86 9.18 -19.20
CA VAL A 91 -5.28 7.89 -18.65
C VAL A 91 -4.62 6.72 -19.39
N ASN A 92 -4.32 6.86 -20.69
CA ASN A 92 -3.67 5.81 -21.48
C ASN A 92 -2.18 5.63 -21.12
N ASP A 93 -1.53 6.66 -20.57
CA ASP A 93 -0.16 6.55 -20.08
C ASP A 93 -0.10 5.87 -18.71
N LEU A 94 -1.18 6.03 -17.92
CA LEU A 94 -1.36 5.44 -16.61
C LEU A 94 -1.83 3.98 -16.69
N LEU A 95 -2.91 3.73 -17.44
CA LEU A 95 -3.50 2.41 -17.60
C LEU A 95 -2.92 1.72 -18.85
N ARG A 96 -2.01 0.78 -18.60
CA ARG A 96 -1.36 0.01 -19.67
C ARG A 96 -2.29 -1.04 -20.26
N SER A 97 -1.98 -1.44 -21.49
CA SER A 97 -2.72 -2.48 -22.21
C SER A 97 -2.77 -3.80 -21.44
N ARG A 98 -3.81 -4.60 -21.70
CA ARG A 98 -3.97 -5.94 -21.11
C ARG A 98 -2.72 -6.80 -21.34
N THR A 99 -2.14 -6.75 -22.53
CA THR A 99 -0.94 -7.52 -22.89
C THR A 99 0.26 -7.11 -22.03
N THR A 100 0.45 -5.80 -21.83
CA THR A 100 1.52 -5.28 -20.98
C THR A 100 1.39 -5.77 -19.54
N ILE A 101 0.17 -5.69 -18.97
CA ILE A 101 -0.10 -6.14 -17.60
C ILE A 101 0.06 -7.67 -17.50
N SER A 102 -0.43 -8.44 -18.47
CA SER A 102 -0.26 -9.89 -18.51
C SER A 102 1.22 -10.30 -18.50
N ASN A 103 2.05 -9.65 -19.31
CA ASN A 103 3.49 -9.92 -19.35
C ASN A 103 4.15 -9.58 -18.01
N HIS A 104 3.73 -8.47 -17.38
CA HIS A 104 4.24 -8.08 -16.08
C HIS A 104 3.84 -9.07 -14.97
N ILE A 105 2.61 -9.58 -15.00
CA ILE A 105 2.14 -10.64 -14.08
C ILE A 105 3.02 -11.89 -14.21
N GLN A 106 3.35 -12.31 -15.43
CA GLN A 106 4.22 -13.47 -15.66
C GLN A 106 5.62 -13.25 -15.09
N SER A 107 6.22 -12.10 -15.34
CA SER A 107 7.54 -11.74 -14.80
C SER A 107 7.55 -11.67 -13.27
N PHE A 108 6.49 -11.10 -12.69
CA PHE A 108 6.32 -11.04 -11.24
C PHE A 108 6.15 -12.44 -10.64
N ALA A 109 5.34 -13.30 -11.28
CA ALA A 109 5.16 -14.68 -10.85
C ALA A 109 6.47 -15.49 -10.88
N GLU A 110 7.31 -15.29 -11.89
CA GLU A 110 8.64 -15.91 -11.94
C GLU A 110 9.51 -15.46 -10.76
N THR A 111 9.51 -14.16 -10.47
CA THR A 111 10.25 -13.61 -9.32
C THR A 111 9.78 -14.23 -8.00
N CYS A 112 8.46 -14.36 -7.81
CA CYS A 112 7.89 -15.04 -6.65
C CYS A 112 8.28 -16.51 -6.61
N ARG A 113 8.27 -17.21 -7.75
CA ARG A 113 8.66 -18.62 -7.84
C ARG A 113 10.11 -18.82 -7.45
N GLU A 114 11.02 -18.00 -7.96
CA GLU A 114 12.45 -18.09 -7.61
C GLU A 114 12.69 -17.83 -6.13
N ARG A 115 12.02 -16.82 -5.55
CA ARG A 115 12.07 -16.59 -4.11
C ARG A 115 11.54 -17.79 -3.32
N MET A 116 10.45 -18.40 -3.77
CA MET A 116 9.87 -19.55 -3.10
C MET A 116 10.75 -20.80 -3.21
N LYS A 117 11.40 -21.04 -4.36
CA LYS A 117 12.40 -22.10 -4.53
C LYS A 117 13.55 -21.96 -3.53
N GLN A 118 14.03 -20.74 -3.30
CA GLN A 118 15.08 -20.48 -2.31
C GLN A 118 14.62 -20.84 -0.89
N LEU A 119 13.40 -20.45 -0.53
CA LEU A 119 12.81 -20.74 0.79
C LEU A 119 12.54 -22.24 0.98
N LEU A 120 12.11 -22.94 -0.07
CA LEU A 120 11.74 -24.36 -0.01
C LEU A 120 12.94 -25.31 -0.18
N LYS A 121 14.14 -24.79 -0.44
CA LYS A 121 15.33 -25.63 -0.66
C LYS A 121 15.65 -26.53 0.53
N GLU A 122 15.65 -25.98 1.75
CA GLU A 122 15.96 -26.73 2.98
C GLU A 122 14.87 -27.75 3.34
N PRO A 123 13.56 -27.41 3.33
CA PRO A 123 12.50 -28.38 3.57
C PRO A 123 12.46 -29.51 2.52
N TYR A 124 12.77 -29.19 1.26
CA TYR A 124 12.89 -30.17 0.19
C TYR A 124 14.00 -31.18 0.48
N THR A 125 15.21 -30.70 0.83
CA THR A 125 16.34 -31.60 1.13
C THR A 125 16.11 -32.47 2.37
N ASN A 126 15.33 -31.98 3.32
CA ASN A 126 14.99 -32.70 4.56
C ASN A 126 13.75 -33.60 4.41
N GLY A 127 13.16 -33.70 3.21
CA GLY A 127 11.98 -34.53 2.97
C GLY A 127 10.72 -34.05 3.72
N CYS A 128 10.68 -32.79 4.12
CA CYS A 128 9.61 -32.18 4.94
C CYS A 128 8.57 -31.45 4.09
N LEU A 129 8.34 -31.89 2.86
CA LEU A 129 7.35 -31.32 1.96
C LEU A 129 6.19 -32.29 1.72
N THR A 130 4.98 -31.75 1.84
CA THR A 130 3.74 -32.45 1.49
C THR A 130 3.00 -31.66 0.44
N ILE A 131 2.44 -32.35 -0.55
CA ILE A 131 1.64 -31.74 -1.60
C ILE A 131 0.19 -32.17 -1.39
N SER A 132 -0.73 -31.21 -1.39
CA SER A 132 -2.17 -31.47 -1.33
C SER A 132 -2.78 -31.12 -2.69
N PRO A 133 -2.94 -32.10 -3.60
CA PRO A 133 -3.60 -31.84 -4.87
C PRO A 133 -5.08 -31.53 -4.63
N ASP A 134 -5.55 -30.39 -5.13
CA ASP A 134 -6.97 -30.02 -5.12
C ASP A 134 -7.55 -30.29 -6.51
N LEU A 135 -8.46 -31.25 -6.61
CA LEU A 135 -9.02 -31.76 -7.86
C LEU A 135 -10.54 -31.69 -7.80
N TRP A 136 -11.14 -30.98 -8.74
CA TRP A 136 -12.58 -30.99 -8.99
C TRP A 136 -12.86 -31.11 -10.49
N SER A 137 -14.01 -31.67 -10.82
CA SER A 137 -14.52 -31.70 -12.20
C SER A 137 -15.57 -30.62 -12.36
N ASP A 138 -15.38 -29.73 -13.33
CA ASP A 138 -16.42 -28.78 -13.70
C ASP A 138 -17.45 -29.46 -14.60
N LYS A 139 -18.73 -29.20 -14.36
CA LYS A 139 -19.81 -29.74 -15.19
C LYS A 139 -19.98 -28.83 -16.39
N TYR A 140 -19.45 -29.26 -17.52
CA TYR A 140 -19.70 -28.59 -18.80
C TYR A 140 -21.20 -28.62 -19.12
N LYS A 141 -21.79 -27.46 -19.43
CA LYS A 141 -23.16 -27.32 -19.96
C LYS A 141 -23.10 -26.86 -21.40
#